data_AF-A0A3R8TBB6-F1
#
_entry.id   AF-A0A3R8TBB6-F1
#
_cell.length_a   1.000
_cell.length_b   1.000
_cell.length_c   1.000
_cell.angle_alpha   90.00
_cell.angle_beta   90.00
_cell.angle_gamma   90.00
#
_symmetry.space_group_name_H-M   'P 1'
#
loop_
_entity.id
_entity.type
_entity.pdbx_description
1 polymer ?
#
loop_
_entity_poly.entity_id
_entity_poly.type
_entity_poly.pdbx_seq_one_letter_code
_entity_poly.pdbx_strand_id
1 'polypeptide(L)'
;MEGLLFPVLMLGMIGFMVYSQRKQQKQRQDALSQIKKGDEIVTIGGMFGIVDEIDDKKVVLDVDGVYLTFERGAIRNRVASSDTTSAVVEEVAVETTEATPEAAIEE
;
A
#
# COMPACT_ATOMS: atom_id res chain seq x y z
N MET A 1 -40.87 3.32 15.73
CA MET A 1 -39.75 4.12 15.16
C MET A 1 -38.50 3.25 14.95
N GLU A 2 -38.64 1.92 14.84
CA GLU A 2 -37.50 1.00 14.88
C GLU A 2 -36.76 0.82 13.54
N GLY A 3 -37.38 1.13 12.40
CA GLY A 3 -36.80 0.90 11.07
C GLY A 3 -35.65 1.85 10.66
N LEU A 4 -35.41 2.94 11.41
CA LEU A 4 -34.39 3.95 11.08
C LEU A 4 -33.01 3.63 11.69
N LEU A 5 -32.94 2.72 12.65
CA LEU A 5 -31.70 2.36 13.34
C LEU A 5 -30.75 1.58 12.42
N PHE A 6 -31.29 0.65 11.62
CA PHE A 6 -30.53 -0.14 10.64
C PHE A 6 -29.84 0.70 9.54
N PRO A 7 -30.53 1.62 8.81
CA PRO A 7 -29.87 2.46 7.81
C PRO A 7 -28.87 3.46 8.42
N VAL A 8 -29.09 3.96 9.64
CA VAL A 8 -28.12 4.83 10.33
C VAL A 8 -26.84 4.08 10.69
N LEU A 9 -26.95 2.85 11.21
CA LEU A 9 -25.79 1.99 11.48
C LEU A 9 -25.01 1.68 10.19
N MET A 10 -25.72 1.35 9.11
CA MET A 10 -25.14 1.06 7.80
C MET A 10 -24.39 2.27 7.21
N LEU A 11 -24.98 3.48 7.28
CA LEU A 11 -24.35 4.72 6.86
C LEU A 11 -23.11 5.07 7.69
N GLY A 12 -23.13 4.81 9.00
CA GLY A 12 -21.97 4.99 9.88
C GLY A 12 -20.78 4.11 9.47
N MET A 13 -21.04 2.81 9.24
CA MET A 13 -20.00 1.85 8.84
C MET A 13 -19.43 2.16 7.44
N ILE A 14 -20.28 2.50 6.47
CA ILE A 14 -19.85 2.88 5.12
C ILE A 14 -19.08 4.21 5.16
N GLY A 15 -19.53 5.19 5.93
CA GLY A 15 -18.86 6.49 6.08
C GLY A 15 -17.44 6.37 6.63
N PHE A 16 -17.24 5.54 7.65
CA PHE A 16 -15.92 5.25 8.20
C PHE A 16 -15.00 4.57 7.18
N MET A 17 -15.52 3.57 6.45
CA MET A 17 -14.75 2.86 5.43
C MET A 17 -14.34 3.77 4.26
N VAL A 18 -15.25 4.63 3.77
CA VAL A 18 -14.96 5.60 2.71
C VAL A 18 -13.94 6.64 3.16
N TYR A 19 -14.00 7.12 4.41
CA TYR A 19 -13.00 8.04 4.96
C TYR A 19 -11.60 7.40 5.01
N SER A 20 -11.51 6.15 5.49
CA SER A 20 -10.25 5.40 5.53
C SER A 20 -9.69 5.12 4.12
N GLN A 21 -10.52 4.66 3.19
CA GLN A 21 -10.09 4.41 1.81
C GLN A 21 -9.61 5.67 1.10
N ARG A 22 -10.28 6.82 1.29
CA ARG A 22 -9.82 8.11 0.73
C ARG A 22 -8.42 8.48 1.21
N LYS A 23 -8.08 8.21 2.48
CA LYS A 23 -6.73 8.42 3.02
C LYS A 23 -5.69 7.53 2.33
N GLN A 24 -5.98 6.24 2.17
CA GLN A 24 -5.08 5.29 1.49
C GLN A 24 -4.90 5.60 -0.01
N GLN A 25 -5.98 5.95 -0.71
CA GLN A 25 -5.93 6.35 -2.13
C GLN A 25 -5.14 7.65 -2.32
N LYS A 26 -5.27 8.60 -1.39
CA LYS A 26 -4.48 9.84 -1.44
C LYS A 26 -2.99 9.55 -1.17
N GLN A 27 -2.67 8.76 -0.15
CA GLN A 27 -1.28 8.33 0.13
C GLN A 27 -0.63 7.63 -1.07
N ARG A 28 -1.35 6.78 -1.81
CA ARG A 28 -0.86 6.18 -3.05
C ARG A 28 -0.61 7.21 -4.16
N GLN A 29 -1.50 8.18 -4.34
CA GLN A 29 -1.30 9.26 -5.33
C GLN A 29 -0.14 10.17 -4.96
N ASP A 30 0.01 10.49 -3.67
CA ASP A 30 1.10 11.31 -3.13
C ASP A 30 2.46 10.59 -3.26
N ALA A 31 2.52 9.27 -3.05
CA ALA A 31 3.74 8.49 -3.30
C ALA A 31 4.14 8.50 -4.79
N LEU A 32 3.17 8.36 -5.69
CA LEU A 32 3.40 8.43 -7.14
C LEU A 32 3.72 9.84 -7.65
N SER A 33 3.37 10.91 -6.92
CA SER A 33 3.69 12.29 -7.32
C SER A 33 5.12 12.72 -6.97
N GLN A 34 5.82 11.95 -6.14
CA GLN A 34 7.22 12.22 -5.78
C GLN A 34 8.24 11.79 -6.84
N ILE A 35 7.82 10.97 -7.82
CA ILE A 35 8.66 10.46 -8.91
C ILE A 35 9.06 11.62 -9.84
N LYS A 36 10.33 11.69 -10.21
CA LYS A 36 10.93 12.71 -11.08
C LYS A 36 11.63 12.07 -12.28
N LYS A 37 11.81 12.84 -13.35
CA LYS A 37 12.70 12.47 -14.46
C LYS A 37 14.12 12.24 -13.91
N GLY A 38 14.77 11.16 -14.34
CA GLY A 38 16.07 10.70 -13.85
C GLY A 38 16.03 9.79 -12.62
N ASP A 39 14.87 9.54 -12.00
CA ASP A 39 14.77 8.59 -10.89
C ASP A 39 14.88 7.14 -11.40
N GLU A 40 15.70 6.32 -10.73
CA GLU A 40 15.67 4.86 -10.89
C GLU A 40 14.49 4.28 -10.12
N ILE A 41 13.65 3.49 -10.79
CA ILE A 41 12.41 2.93 -10.24
C ILE A 41 12.29 1.45 -10.53
N VAL A 42 11.51 0.76 -9.69
CA VAL A 42 11.05 -0.60 -9.94
C VAL A 42 9.55 -0.61 -10.23
N THR A 43 9.17 -1.25 -11.33
CA THR A 43 7.77 -1.49 -11.71
C THR A 43 7.14 -2.58 -10.85
N ILE A 44 5.81 -2.72 -10.86
CA ILE A 44 5.11 -3.80 -10.14
C ILE A 44 5.60 -5.19 -10.58
N GLY A 45 5.95 -5.36 -11.86
CA GLY A 45 6.50 -6.60 -12.42
C GLY A 45 7.97 -6.89 -12.08
N GLY A 46 8.63 -6.04 -11.29
CA GLY A 46 10.04 -6.21 -10.91
C GLY A 46 11.05 -5.75 -11.97
N MET A 47 10.61 -5.12 -13.06
CA MET A 47 11.53 -4.49 -14.02
C MET A 47 12.07 -3.20 -13.44
N PHE A 48 13.38 -3.02 -13.56
CA PHE A 48 14.12 -1.80 -13.21
C PHE A 48 14.29 -0.93 -14.44
N GLY A 49 14.29 0.39 -14.26
CA GLY A 49 14.50 1.35 -15.34
C GLY A 49 14.62 2.78 -14.81
N ILE A 50 15.01 3.70 -15.69
CA ILE A 50 15.18 5.12 -15.37
C ILE A 50 14.02 5.89 -16.00
N VAL A 51 13.43 6.82 -15.26
CA VAL A 51 12.32 7.64 -15.76
C VAL A 51 12.83 8.71 -16.71
N ASP A 52 12.46 8.64 -17.98
CA ASP A 52 12.80 9.65 -19.00
C ASP A 52 11.74 10.76 -19.09
N GLU A 53 10.45 10.38 -19.10
CA GLU A 53 9.32 11.31 -19.20
C GLU A 53 8.15 10.92 -18.29
N ILE A 54 7.47 11.93 -17.74
CA ILE A 54 6.32 11.78 -16.84
C ILE A 54 5.18 12.66 -17.36
N ASP A 55 4.06 12.03 -17.67
CA ASP A 55 2.75 12.65 -17.86
C ASP A 55 1.84 12.40 -16.64
N ASP A 56 0.66 13.02 -16.62
CA ASP A 56 -0.34 12.78 -15.57
C ASP A 56 -0.76 11.30 -15.45
N LYS A 57 -0.83 10.58 -16.58
CA LYS A 57 -1.34 9.20 -16.64
C LYS A 57 -0.30 8.16 -17.07
N LYS A 58 0.77 8.61 -17.74
CA LYS A 58 1.77 7.75 -18.38
C LYS A 58 3.17 8.13 -17.92
N VAL A 59 4.10 7.19 -17.98
CA VAL A 59 5.52 7.40 -17.73
C VAL A 59 6.30 6.66 -18.79
N VAL A 60 7.30 7.31 -19.39
CA VAL A 60 8.26 6.68 -20.28
C VAL A 60 9.48 6.27 -19.46
N LEU A 61 9.82 4.99 -19.55
CA LEU A 61 10.92 4.37 -18.83
C LEU A 61 11.96 3.89 -19.84
N ASP A 62 13.21 4.29 -19.64
CA ASP A 62 14.35 3.71 -20.32
C ASP A 62 14.76 2.41 -19.60
N VAL A 63 14.73 1.31 -20.35
CA VAL A 63 15.18 -0.01 -19.94
C VAL A 63 16.22 -0.48 -20.96
N ASP A 64 17.50 -0.32 -20.61
CA ASP A 64 18.65 -0.72 -21.43
C ASP A 64 18.65 -0.12 -22.86
N GLY A 65 18.29 1.17 -22.97
CA GLY A 65 18.19 1.90 -24.24
C GLY A 65 16.86 1.72 -24.97
N VAL A 66 15.91 0.97 -24.38
CA VAL A 66 14.55 0.79 -24.93
C VAL A 66 13.56 1.62 -24.13
N TYR A 67 12.98 2.62 -24.80
CA TYR A 67 11.96 3.50 -24.22
C TYR A 67 10.58 2.82 -24.28
N LEU A 68 10.02 2.52 -23.09
CA LEU A 68 8.74 1.85 -22.93
C LEU A 68 7.77 2.73 -22.15
N THR A 69 6.53 2.86 -22.65
CA THR A 69 5.49 3.64 -22.00
C THR A 69 4.64 2.77 -21.08
N PHE A 70 4.61 3.12 -19.80
CA PHE A 70 3.79 2.47 -18.78
C PHE A 70 2.73 3.44 -18.22
N GLU A 71 1.71 2.90 -17.55
CA GLU A 71 0.81 3.73 -16.74
C GLU A 71 1.50 4.16 -15.46
N ARG A 72 1.21 5.38 -14.97
CA ARG A 72 1.82 5.90 -13.73
C ARG A 72 1.54 5.02 -12.50
N GLY A 73 0.42 4.30 -12.49
CA GLY A 73 0.07 3.33 -11.46
C GLY A 73 0.86 2.01 -11.50
N ALA A 74 1.65 1.75 -12.55
CA ALA A 74 2.49 0.54 -12.67
C ALA A 74 3.86 0.68 -11.98
N ILE A 75 4.18 1.86 -11.44
CA ILE A 75 5.42 2.11 -10.69
C ILE A 75 5.18 1.76 -9.22
N ARG A 76 6.09 0.98 -8.63
CA ARG A 76 5.97 0.51 -7.24
C ARG A 76 6.69 1.46 -6.29
N ASN A 77 8.01 1.50 -6.37
CA ASN A 77 8.89 2.30 -5.51
C ASN A 77 10.06 2.88 -6.33
N ARG A 78 10.67 3.96 -5.83
CA ARG A 78 11.99 4.40 -6.29
C ARG A 78 13.08 3.58 -5.62
N VAL A 79 14.13 3.23 -6.36
CA VAL A 79 15.29 2.49 -5.84
C VAL A 79 16.16 3.40 -4.96
N ALA A 80 16.32 4.67 -5.36
CA ALA A 80 17.15 5.65 -4.65
C ALA A 80 16.51 6.29 -3.41
N SER A 81 15.27 5.94 -3.04
CA SER A 81 14.58 6.49 -1.85
C SER A 81 14.37 5.46 -0.74
N SER A 82 15.48 4.92 -0.25
CA SER A 82 15.54 4.27 1.07
C SER A 82 15.60 5.33 2.18
N ASP A 83 14.59 6.20 2.25
CA ASP A 83 14.37 7.05 3.42
C ASP A 83 13.25 6.47 4.27
N THR A 84 13.69 5.82 5.35
CA THR A 84 12.94 5.28 6.49
C THR A 84 11.59 5.96 6.77
N THR A 85 10.47 5.23 6.64
CA THR A 85 9.34 5.15 7.60
C THR A 85 8.17 4.35 7.01
N SER A 86 8.12 3.03 7.27
CA SER A 86 6.90 2.21 7.45
C SER A 86 7.26 0.72 7.65
N ALA A 87 7.98 0.42 8.73
CA ALA A 87 8.21 -0.94 9.20
C ALA A 87 8.57 -0.96 10.69
N VAL A 88 7.64 -0.57 11.55
CA VAL A 88 7.55 -1.17 12.90
C VAL A 88 6.35 -2.09 12.88
N VAL A 89 6.60 -3.33 12.46
CA VAL A 89 5.76 -4.46 12.82
C VAL A 89 6.16 -4.81 14.24
N GLU A 90 5.38 -4.38 15.22
CA GLU A 90 5.54 -4.81 16.60
C GLU A 90 4.84 -6.17 16.78
N GLU A 91 5.40 -7.19 16.12
CA GLU A 91 5.19 -8.59 16.49
C GLU A 91 6.43 -9.03 17.30
N VAL A 92 6.37 -8.80 18.61
CA VAL A 92 7.28 -9.43 19.57
C VAL A 92 6.50 -10.52 20.29
N ALA A 93 6.60 -11.74 19.78
CA ALA A 93 6.34 -12.96 20.54
C ALA A 93 7.54 -13.29 21.45
N VAL A 94 7.37 -14.29 22.33
CA VAL A 94 8.32 -14.79 23.36
C VAL A 94 8.31 -13.94 24.66
N GLU A 95 8.10 -14.46 25.88
CA GLU A 95 7.65 -15.77 26.41
C GLU A 95 7.39 -15.61 27.94
N THR A 96 6.84 -16.63 28.63
CA THR A 96 6.51 -16.67 30.10
C THR A 96 5.25 -15.88 30.46
N THR A 97 4.26 -16.33 31.26
CA THR A 97 4.09 -17.45 32.22
C THR A 97 2.56 -17.80 32.16
N GLU A 98 2.02 -18.98 32.47
CA GLU A 98 2.47 -20.21 33.14
C GLU A 98 2.05 -21.47 32.35
N ALA A 99 2.46 -22.66 32.81
CA ALA A 99 1.80 -23.93 32.48
C ALA A 99 0.89 -24.37 33.64
N THR A 100 -0.30 -24.87 33.34
CA THR A 100 -0.94 -25.93 34.16
C THR A 100 -1.71 -26.85 33.21
N PRO A 101 -1.39 -28.16 33.17
CA PRO A 101 -2.01 -29.12 32.27
C PRO A 101 -3.19 -29.85 32.92
N GLU A 102 -4.24 -30.12 32.15
CA GLU A 102 -5.10 -31.33 32.19
C GLU A 102 -6.05 -31.21 30.98
N ALA A 103 -6.08 -32.20 30.06
CA ALA A 103 -7.00 -33.34 30.06
C ALA A 103 -8.49 -32.90 29.88
N ALA A 104 -9.29 -33.45 28.96
CA ALA A 104 -9.09 -34.57 28.03
C ALA A 104 -10.15 -34.55 26.88
N ILE A 105 -9.87 -35.30 25.81
CA ILE A 105 -10.74 -35.95 24.80
C ILE A 105 -12.29 -35.84 24.88
N GLU A 106 -12.92 -35.75 23.68
CA GLU A 106 -14.24 -36.28 23.23
C GLU A 106 -15.44 -36.20 24.21
N GLU A 107 -16.59 -35.61 23.86
CA GLU A 107 -17.39 -35.75 22.62
C GLU A 107 -18.15 -34.44 22.25
#